data_AF-A0A1Q4BCA1-F1
#
_entry.id   AF-A0A1Q4BCA1-F1
#
_cell.length_a   1.000
_cell.length_b   1.000
_cell.length_c   1.000
_cell.angle_alpha   90.00
_cell.angle_beta   90.00
_cell.angle_gamma   90.00
#
_symmetry.space_group_name_H-M   'P 1'
#
loop_
_entity.id
_entity.type
_entity.pdbx_description
1 polymer ?
#
loop_
_entity_poly.entity_id
_entity_poly.type
_entity_poly.pdbx_seq_one_letter_code
_entity_poly.pdbx_strand_id
1 'polypeptide(L)'
;MLKSLSPWGVITIIVICVLLWGPDWIRSTISSSKWELPGGFKFDGSQASVSFQKELGEAERIVQRANRELEEAYSAAHTFASQLRTHYDIPSLASLAAVKVASLIGNRCPPDFRLTIYIPDLVFSDRLYQFTQYYDREGRPISNGVVGRTFSIRYGIIGRVWRSGVAEIEGELISKSEAVQMSESPTDAEMERFIARRWGLTLSEAIHVKSYNSYGAIRLERADKQIGLLYFDSKLKNAFCEPGHWKELEQTISNALNEMPLLTKLVEMTNELAPLSGRIQIIRNSGTGIL
;
A
#
# COMPACT_ATOMS: atom_id res chain seq x y z
N MET A 1 15.88 18.32 -46.07
CA MET A 1 15.76 16.87 -46.31
C MET A 1 15.28 16.21 -45.03
N LEU A 2 13.98 15.97 -44.90
CA LEU A 2 13.34 14.91 -44.11
C LEU A 2 11.83 15.11 -44.27
N LYS A 3 11.35 14.59 -45.41
CA LYS A 3 9.91 14.35 -45.63
C LYS A 3 9.54 13.11 -44.80
N SER A 4 8.39 13.20 -44.13
CA SER A 4 7.69 12.12 -43.42
C SER A 4 8.50 11.34 -42.39
N LEU A 5 8.57 11.86 -41.15
CA LEU A 5 8.60 10.96 -40.01
C LEU A 5 7.21 10.32 -39.92
N SER A 6 7.15 8.99 -40.04
CA SER A 6 5.93 8.23 -39.80
C SER A 6 5.38 8.54 -38.39
N PRO A 7 4.08 8.31 -38.11
CA PRO A 7 3.46 8.62 -36.81
C PRO A 7 4.25 8.11 -35.60
N TRP A 8 4.94 6.98 -35.78
CA TRP A 8 5.80 6.34 -34.80
C TRP A 8 6.96 7.21 -34.30
N GLY A 9 7.54 8.07 -35.14
CA GLY A 9 8.65 8.95 -34.74
C GLY A 9 8.22 10.01 -33.74
N VAL A 10 7.02 10.58 -33.92
CA VAL A 10 6.45 11.58 -33.02
C VAL A 10 6.01 10.93 -31.70
N ILE A 11 5.39 9.75 -31.78
CA ILE A 11 4.99 8.98 -30.60
C ILE A 11 6.21 8.61 -29.76
N THR A 12 7.32 8.21 -30.39
CA THR A 12 8.55 7.84 -29.67
C THR A 12 9.13 9.03 -28.92
N ILE A 13 9.12 10.23 -29.51
CA ILE A 13 9.58 11.46 -28.85
C ILE A 13 8.67 11.84 -27.68
N ILE A 14 7.34 11.76 -27.86
CA ILE A 14 6.38 12.03 -26.78
C ILE A 14 6.57 11.05 -25.63
N VAL A 15 6.73 9.75 -25.92
CA VAL A 15 7.00 8.71 -24.91
C VAL A 15 8.31 9.00 -24.18
N ILE A 16 9.38 9.38 -24.88
CA ILE A 16 10.66 9.77 -24.25
C ILE A 16 10.47 10.99 -23.33
N CYS A 17 9.71 12.01 -23.75
CA CYS A 17 9.42 13.18 -22.92
C CYS A 17 8.55 12.83 -21.69
N VAL A 18 7.58 11.92 -21.83
CA VAL A 18 6.74 11.43 -20.71
C VAL A 18 7.60 10.69 -19.69
N LEU A 19 8.55 9.89 -20.18
CA LEU A 19 9.47 9.11 -19.35
C LEU A 19 10.49 9.97 -18.61
N LEU A 20 10.94 11.09 -19.19
CA LEU A 20 11.97 11.94 -18.60
C LEU A 20 11.42 13.01 -17.64
N TRP A 21 10.24 13.58 -17.92
CA TRP A 21 9.76 14.79 -17.22
C TRP A 21 8.36 14.67 -16.61
N GLY A 22 7.69 13.52 -16.80
CA GLY A 22 6.38 13.24 -16.22
C GLY A 22 5.21 13.92 -16.95
N PRO A 23 3.97 13.44 -16.72
CA PRO A 23 2.79 13.86 -17.47
C PRO A 23 2.36 15.31 -17.20
N ASP A 24 2.66 15.86 -16.02
CA ASP A 24 2.27 17.22 -15.64
C ASP A 24 3.12 18.30 -16.33
N TRP A 25 4.41 18.03 -16.56
CA TRP A 25 5.30 18.91 -17.33
C TRP A 25 4.90 18.97 -18.81
N ILE A 26 4.42 17.86 -19.37
CA ILE A 26 3.92 17.81 -20.75
C ILE A 26 2.64 18.62 -20.89
N ARG A 27 1.73 18.53 -19.91
CA ARG A 27 0.53 19.37 -19.87
C ARG A 27 0.87 20.87 -19.87
N SER A 28 1.82 21.30 -19.03
CA SER A 28 2.22 22.71 -19.00
C SER A 28 2.92 23.15 -20.29
N THR A 29 3.75 22.28 -20.87
CA THR A 29 4.57 22.62 -22.05
C THR A 29 3.76 22.59 -23.35
N ILE A 30 2.81 21.66 -23.50
CA ILE A 30 1.87 21.63 -24.65
C ILE A 30 0.89 22.80 -24.60
N SER A 31 0.54 23.28 -23.40
CA SER A 31 -0.31 24.47 -23.23
C SER A 31 0.41 25.79 -23.57
N SER A 32 1.75 25.80 -23.55
CA SER A 32 2.55 26.95 -23.95
C SER A 32 2.80 26.92 -25.46
N SER A 33 2.35 27.95 -26.17
CA SER A 33 2.14 27.94 -27.62
C SER A 33 3.39 27.90 -28.50
N LYS A 34 4.61 27.85 -27.94
CA LYS A 34 5.87 27.72 -28.69
C LYS A 34 6.94 27.03 -27.87
N TRP A 35 7.53 25.98 -28.41
CA TRP A 35 8.75 25.43 -27.85
C TRP A 35 9.72 24.99 -28.96
N GLU A 36 11.01 25.16 -28.68
CA GLU A 36 12.12 24.83 -29.57
C GLU A 36 12.98 23.75 -28.90
N LEU A 37 13.19 22.64 -29.60
CA LEU A 37 14.15 21.62 -29.19
C LEU A 37 15.58 22.02 -29.60
N PRO A 38 16.62 21.53 -28.90
CA PRO A 38 18.01 21.70 -29.32
C PRO A 38 18.18 21.10 -30.72
N GLY A 39 18.56 21.92 -31.70
CA GLY A 39 18.62 21.54 -33.12
C GLY A 39 17.68 22.32 -34.04
N GLY A 40 16.93 23.31 -33.53
CA GLY A 40 16.19 24.28 -34.35
C GLY A 40 14.82 23.80 -34.85
N PHE A 41 14.30 22.71 -34.29
CA PHE A 41 12.94 22.26 -34.56
C PHE A 41 11.93 23.10 -33.78
N LYS A 42 11.16 23.92 -34.51
CA LYS A 42 10.02 24.68 -34.00
C LYS A 42 8.76 23.83 -34.12
N PHE A 43 8.17 23.46 -32.98
CA PHE A 43 6.83 22.88 -32.96
C PHE A 43 5.80 23.98 -32.72
N ASP A 44 4.93 24.20 -33.69
CA ASP A 44 3.80 25.11 -33.58
C ASP A 44 2.57 24.29 -33.16
N GLY A 45 2.15 24.42 -31.90
CA GLY A 45 0.99 23.72 -31.33
C GLY A 45 -0.34 24.07 -32.01
N SER A 46 -0.35 25.06 -32.90
CA SER A 46 -1.50 25.42 -33.73
C SER A 46 -1.78 24.44 -34.89
N GLN A 47 -0.88 23.47 -35.15
CA GLN A 47 -1.04 22.45 -36.21
C GLN A 47 -1.21 21.02 -35.68
N ALA A 48 -1.75 20.83 -34.47
CA ALA A 48 -2.35 19.54 -34.17
C ALA A 48 -3.51 19.34 -35.16
N SER A 49 -3.37 18.38 -36.08
CA SER A 49 -4.44 18.07 -37.04
C SER A 49 -5.76 17.87 -36.28
N VAL A 50 -6.88 18.34 -36.84
CA VAL A 50 -8.22 18.18 -36.23
C VAL A 50 -8.49 16.71 -35.88
N SER A 51 -7.95 15.78 -36.67
CA SER A 51 -7.95 14.34 -36.39
C SER A 51 -7.20 13.97 -35.10
N PHE A 52 -6.01 14.51 -34.84
CA PHE A 52 -5.24 14.21 -33.62
C PHE A 52 -5.90 14.77 -32.35
N GLN A 53 -6.48 15.97 -32.41
CA GLN A 53 -7.24 16.51 -31.28
C GLN A 53 -8.51 15.70 -31.00
N LYS A 54 -9.16 15.19 -32.06
CA LYS A 54 -10.31 14.30 -31.95
C LYS A 54 -9.92 12.94 -31.35
N GLU A 55 -8.81 12.35 -31.79
CA GLU A 55 -8.27 11.09 -31.25
C GLU A 55 -7.88 11.22 -29.76
N LEU A 56 -7.27 12.34 -29.36
CA LEU A 56 -6.99 12.63 -27.94
C LEU A 56 -8.27 12.76 -27.12
N GLY A 57 -9.28 13.47 -27.62
CA GLY A 57 -10.56 13.61 -26.94
C GLY A 57 -11.34 12.28 -26.83
N GLU A 58 -11.24 11.41 -27.84
CA GLU A 58 -11.79 10.06 -27.80
C GLU A 58 -11.03 9.18 -26.79
N ALA A 59 -9.70 9.24 -26.77
CA ALA A 59 -8.87 8.54 -25.79
C ALA A 59 -9.18 8.98 -24.34
N GLU A 60 -9.33 10.29 -24.09
CA GLU A 60 -9.71 10.80 -22.77
C GLU A 60 -11.08 10.27 -22.32
N ARG A 61 -12.07 10.24 -23.21
CA ARG A 61 -13.41 9.67 -22.91
C ARG A 61 -13.34 8.18 -22.62
N ILE A 62 -12.52 7.44 -23.36
CA ILE A 62 -12.31 6.00 -23.13
C ILE A 62 -11.67 5.79 -21.75
N VAL A 63 -10.63 6.55 -21.41
CA VAL A 63 -9.97 6.47 -20.10
C VAL A 63 -10.93 6.85 -18.96
N GLN A 64 -11.72 7.90 -19.12
CA GLN A 64 -12.71 8.30 -18.11
C GLN A 64 -13.78 7.21 -17.90
N ARG A 65 -14.26 6.59 -18.98
CA ARG A 65 -15.20 5.48 -18.90
C ARG A 65 -14.58 4.27 -18.20
N ALA A 66 -13.37 3.89 -18.59
CA ALA A 66 -12.64 2.78 -17.98
C ALA A 66 -12.37 3.02 -16.49
N ASN A 67 -11.98 4.24 -16.11
CA ASN A 67 -11.81 4.60 -14.70
C ASN A 67 -13.12 4.50 -13.92
N ARG A 68 -14.24 4.95 -14.49
CA ARG A 68 -15.55 4.83 -13.84
C ARG A 68 -15.95 3.37 -13.65
N GLU A 69 -15.83 2.55 -14.68
CA GLU A 69 -16.12 1.10 -14.61
C GLU A 69 -15.23 0.39 -13.58
N LEU A 70 -13.96 0.79 -13.50
CA LEU A 70 -13.02 0.27 -12.51
C LEU A 70 -13.40 0.68 -11.07
N GLU A 71 -13.79 1.94 -10.85
CA GLU A 71 -14.26 2.41 -9.54
C GLU A 71 -15.57 1.72 -9.12
N GLU A 72 -16.49 1.50 -10.06
CA GLU A 72 -17.73 0.74 -9.82
C GLU A 72 -17.43 -0.72 -9.44
N ALA A 73 -16.54 -1.40 -10.18
CA ALA A 73 -16.10 -2.75 -9.87
C ALA A 73 -15.39 -2.83 -8.52
N TYR A 74 -14.54 -1.85 -8.21
CA TYR A 74 -13.81 -1.77 -6.95
C TYR A 74 -14.74 -1.55 -5.76
N SER A 75 -15.72 -0.65 -5.89
CA SER A 75 -16.77 -0.42 -4.88
C SER A 75 -17.63 -1.67 -4.65
N ALA A 76 -18.02 -2.35 -5.73
CA ALA A 76 -18.78 -3.60 -5.65
C ALA A 76 -17.97 -4.70 -4.94
N ALA A 77 -16.69 -4.86 -5.26
CA ALA A 77 -15.80 -5.82 -4.63
C ALA A 77 -15.68 -5.56 -3.11
N HIS A 78 -15.46 -4.31 -2.70
CA HIS A 78 -15.39 -3.96 -1.27
C HIS A 78 -16.71 -4.13 -0.53
N THR A 79 -17.84 -3.85 -1.20
CA THR A 79 -19.17 -4.09 -0.63
C THR A 79 -19.36 -5.58 -0.36
N PHE A 80 -19.02 -6.44 -1.33
CA PHE A 80 -19.07 -7.88 -1.17
C PHE A 80 -18.10 -8.38 -0.08
N ALA A 81 -16.87 -7.85 -0.03
CA ALA A 81 -15.92 -8.14 1.05
C ALA A 81 -16.52 -7.81 2.42
N SER A 82 -17.20 -6.67 2.54
CA SER A 82 -17.85 -6.26 3.78
C SER A 82 -19.02 -7.16 4.14
N GLN A 83 -19.78 -7.68 3.17
CA GLN A 83 -20.84 -8.66 3.42
C GLN A 83 -20.25 -9.97 3.96
N LEU A 84 -19.21 -10.50 3.32
CA LEU A 84 -18.53 -11.71 3.78
C LEU A 84 -17.91 -11.52 5.17
N ARG A 85 -17.29 -10.37 5.41
CA ARG A 85 -16.75 -10.02 6.73
C ARG A 85 -17.80 -10.17 7.84
N THR A 86 -19.01 -9.70 7.59
CA THR A 86 -20.13 -9.82 8.53
C THR A 86 -20.66 -11.26 8.61
N HIS A 87 -20.81 -11.93 7.46
CA HIS A 87 -21.27 -13.31 7.39
C HIS A 87 -20.39 -14.27 8.20
N TYR A 88 -19.07 -14.06 8.13
CA TYR A 88 -18.06 -14.87 8.82
C TYR A 88 -17.74 -14.39 10.24
N ASP A 89 -18.47 -13.39 10.76
CA ASP A 89 -18.26 -12.80 12.10
C ASP A 89 -16.82 -12.37 12.39
N ILE A 90 -16.13 -11.89 11.34
CA ILE A 90 -14.73 -11.47 11.42
C ILE A 90 -14.53 -10.32 12.44
N PRO A 91 -15.45 -9.34 12.60
CA PRO A 91 -15.27 -8.30 13.61
C PRO A 91 -15.16 -8.85 15.03
N SER A 92 -15.97 -9.84 15.41
CA SER A 92 -15.92 -10.47 16.73
C SER A 92 -14.67 -11.31 16.89
N LEU A 93 -14.27 -12.05 15.85
CA LEU A 93 -13.04 -12.84 15.86
C LEU A 93 -11.78 -11.97 15.93
N ALA A 94 -11.77 -10.81 15.27
CA ALA A 94 -10.70 -9.84 15.35
C ALA A 94 -10.63 -9.15 16.73
N SER A 95 -11.78 -8.86 17.34
CA SER A 95 -11.87 -8.38 18.72
C SER A 95 -11.24 -9.39 19.69
N LEU A 96 -11.60 -10.69 19.57
CA LEU A 96 -10.99 -11.75 20.38
C LEU A 96 -9.48 -11.87 20.14
N ALA A 97 -9.03 -11.72 18.88
CA ALA A 97 -7.60 -11.75 18.56
C ALA A 97 -6.86 -10.57 19.21
N ALA A 98 -7.46 -9.38 19.25
CA ALA A 98 -6.90 -8.22 19.94
C ALA A 98 -6.71 -8.47 21.43
N VAL A 99 -7.74 -9.00 22.12
CA VAL A 99 -7.65 -9.38 23.55
C VAL A 99 -6.58 -10.44 23.77
N LYS A 100 -6.53 -11.47 22.91
CA LYS A 100 -5.55 -12.55 23.03
C LYS A 100 -4.12 -12.02 22.86
N VAL A 101 -3.85 -11.24 21.81
CA VAL A 101 -2.52 -10.65 21.57
C VAL A 101 -2.13 -9.72 22.71
N ALA A 102 -3.04 -8.86 23.18
CA ALA A 102 -2.79 -8.00 24.33
C ALA A 102 -2.46 -8.80 25.60
N SER A 103 -3.18 -9.90 25.86
CA SER A 103 -2.90 -10.80 26.98
C SER A 103 -1.53 -11.47 26.89
N LEU A 104 -1.06 -11.80 25.68
CA LEU A 104 0.27 -12.41 25.46
C LEU A 104 1.40 -11.39 25.64
N ILE A 105 1.15 -10.13 25.27
CA ILE A 105 2.04 -9.00 25.59
C ILE A 105 2.06 -8.75 27.13
N GLY A 106 0.95 -9.04 27.80
CA GLY A 106 0.82 -9.01 29.25
C GLY A 106 0.81 -7.59 29.81
N ASN A 107 1.41 -7.40 30.99
CA ASN A 107 1.40 -6.12 31.71
C ASN A 107 2.08 -4.97 30.95
N ARG A 108 2.86 -5.27 29.91
CA ARG A 108 3.49 -4.26 29.05
C ARG A 108 2.54 -3.72 27.98
N CYS A 109 1.40 -4.36 27.76
CA CYS A 109 0.50 -4.00 26.68
C CYS A 109 0.03 -2.54 26.86
N PRO A 110 0.42 -1.66 25.93
CA PRO A 110 0.27 -0.23 26.14
C PRO A 110 -1.22 0.15 26.09
N PRO A 111 -1.63 1.21 26.79
CA PRO A 111 -3.02 1.65 26.81
C PRO A 111 -3.50 2.14 25.43
N ASP A 112 -2.57 2.55 24.56
CA ASP A 112 -2.85 2.98 23.19
C ASP A 112 -2.60 1.87 22.16
N PHE A 113 -2.51 0.60 22.60
CA PHE A 113 -2.44 -0.56 21.71
C PHE A 113 -3.59 -0.55 20.72
N ARG A 114 -3.28 -0.79 19.44
CA ARG A 114 -4.29 -0.94 18.40
C ARG A 114 -3.94 -2.12 17.53
N LEU A 115 -4.93 -2.95 17.20
CA LEU A 115 -4.76 -4.10 16.31
C LEU A 115 -5.77 -4.08 15.18
N THR A 116 -5.35 -4.41 13.97
CA THR A 116 -6.22 -4.59 12.80
C THR A 116 -5.72 -5.75 11.94
N ILE A 117 -6.57 -6.22 11.03
CA ILE A 117 -6.29 -7.29 10.08
C ILE A 117 -6.34 -6.71 8.67
N TYR A 118 -5.30 -7.01 7.91
CA TYR A 118 -5.19 -6.76 6.48
C TYR A 118 -5.39 -8.07 5.72
N ILE A 119 -5.98 -7.98 4.52
CA ILE A 119 -6.06 -9.09 3.54
C ILE A 119 -5.52 -8.61 2.19
N PRO A 120 -5.18 -9.50 1.24
CA PRO A 120 -4.98 -9.09 -0.14
C PRO A 120 -6.15 -8.27 -0.67
N ASP A 121 -5.86 -7.19 -1.37
CA ASP A 121 -6.90 -6.46 -2.08
C ASP A 121 -7.57 -7.33 -3.15
N LEU A 122 -8.87 -7.14 -3.34
CA LEU A 122 -9.67 -8.00 -4.20
C LEU A 122 -9.46 -7.73 -5.69
N VAL A 123 -9.09 -6.49 -6.02
CA VAL A 123 -8.96 -5.98 -7.38
C VAL A 123 -7.50 -5.78 -7.76
N PHE A 124 -6.65 -5.30 -6.84
CA PHE A 124 -5.25 -4.97 -7.11
C PHE A 124 -4.28 -5.92 -6.41
N SER A 125 -3.52 -6.67 -7.20
CA SER A 125 -2.55 -7.63 -6.64
C SER A 125 -1.39 -7.01 -5.85
N ASP A 126 -1.14 -5.71 -6.02
CA ASP A 126 -0.07 -4.95 -5.36
C ASP A 126 -0.57 -4.15 -4.16
N ARG A 127 -1.75 -4.49 -3.61
CA ARG A 127 -2.35 -3.80 -2.46
C ARG A 127 -2.81 -4.76 -1.35
N LEU A 128 -2.82 -4.21 -0.15
CA LEU A 128 -3.42 -4.77 1.05
C LEU A 128 -4.64 -3.96 1.44
N TYR A 129 -5.76 -4.64 1.68
CA TYR A 129 -7.01 -4.04 2.14
C TYR A 129 -7.13 -4.16 3.66
N GLN A 130 -7.34 -3.03 4.34
CA GLN A 130 -7.58 -3.01 5.79
C GLN A 130 -8.99 -3.55 6.06
N PHE A 131 -9.05 -4.85 6.35
CA PHE A 131 -10.29 -5.60 6.40
C PHE A 131 -11.11 -5.31 7.65
N THR A 132 -10.43 -5.12 8.78
CA THR A 132 -11.08 -4.78 10.04
C THR A 132 -10.75 -3.35 10.45
N GLN A 133 -11.54 -2.81 11.38
CA GLN A 133 -11.12 -1.60 12.07
C GLN A 133 -10.00 -1.91 13.06
N TYR A 134 -9.53 -0.89 13.75
CA TYR A 134 -8.64 -1.05 14.89
C TYR A 134 -9.44 -1.42 16.14
N TYR A 135 -8.90 -2.36 16.90
CA TYR A 135 -9.38 -2.78 18.20
C TYR A 135 -8.34 -2.43 19.27
N ASP A 136 -8.81 -1.99 20.43
CA ASP A 136 -7.95 -1.77 21.60
C ASP A 136 -7.59 -3.09 22.31
N ARG A 137 -6.81 -2.99 23.39
CA ARG A 137 -6.37 -4.16 24.17
C ARG A 137 -7.50 -4.89 24.91
N GLU A 138 -8.65 -4.24 25.07
CA GLU A 138 -9.87 -4.84 25.61
C GLU A 138 -10.78 -5.41 24.49
N GLY A 139 -10.31 -5.40 23.24
CA GLY A 139 -11.06 -5.88 22.08
C GLY A 139 -12.17 -4.94 21.63
N ARG A 140 -12.22 -3.71 22.15
CA ARG A 140 -13.26 -2.76 21.77
C ARG A 140 -12.89 -2.07 20.46
N PRO A 141 -13.86 -1.86 19.56
CA PRO A 141 -13.64 -1.06 18.37
C PRO A 141 -13.20 0.36 18.75
N ILE A 142 -12.09 0.82 18.20
CA ILE A 142 -11.70 2.23 18.31
C ILE A 142 -12.61 3.00 17.36
N SER A 143 -13.59 3.70 17.92
CA SER A 143 -14.77 4.27 17.23
C SER A 143 -14.48 5.33 16.16
N ASN A 144 -13.21 5.70 15.96
CA ASN A 144 -12.74 6.59 14.89
C ASN A 144 -11.91 5.86 13.81
N GLY A 145 -11.89 4.53 13.83
CA GLY A 145 -11.09 3.71 12.93
C GLY A 145 -11.75 3.51 11.57
N VAL A 146 -11.24 4.19 10.54
CA VAL A 146 -11.66 3.96 9.14
C VAL A 146 -11.31 2.53 8.73
N VAL A 147 -12.32 1.78 8.28
CA VAL A 147 -12.19 0.48 7.62
C VAL A 147 -12.01 0.70 6.12
N GLY A 148 -11.30 -0.22 5.46
CA GLY A 148 -11.38 -0.36 4.01
C GLY A 148 -10.43 0.55 3.25
N ARG A 149 -9.45 1.10 3.95
CA ARG A 149 -8.29 1.73 3.33
C ARG A 149 -7.44 0.68 2.66
N THR A 150 -6.83 1.04 1.54
CA THR A 150 -5.88 0.19 0.84
C THR A 150 -4.49 0.77 0.90
N PHE A 151 -3.52 -0.11 1.02
CA PHE A 151 -2.12 0.23 1.14
C PHE A 151 -1.33 -0.56 0.11
N SER A 152 -0.36 0.08 -0.53
CA SER A 152 0.60 -0.62 -1.38
C SER A 152 1.27 -1.75 -0.60
N ILE A 153 1.56 -2.89 -1.24
CA ILE A 153 2.39 -3.95 -0.64
C ILE A 153 3.81 -3.47 -0.32
N ARG A 154 4.20 -2.24 -0.68
CA ARG A 154 5.46 -1.58 -0.29
C ARG A 154 5.37 -0.83 1.04
N TYR A 155 4.17 -0.62 1.56
CA TYR A 155 3.91 0.25 2.70
C TYR A 155 4.46 -0.34 4.00
N GLY A 156 5.54 0.24 4.52
CA GLY A 156 6.01 0.01 5.89
C GLY A 156 6.22 -1.45 6.26
N ILE A 157 6.00 -1.77 7.53
CA ILE A 157 6.15 -3.12 8.08
C ILE A 157 5.12 -4.09 7.49
N ILE A 158 3.88 -3.66 7.26
CA ILE A 158 2.84 -4.54 6.69
C ILE A 158 3.26 -5.03 5.30
N GLY A 159 3.87 -4.15 4.50
CA GLY A 159 4.37 -4.50 3.17
C GLY A 159 5.61 -5.40 3.23
N ARG A 160 6.57 -5.11 4.13
CA ARG A 160 7.77 -5.94 4.30
C ARG A 160 7.43 -7.36 4.74
N VAL A 161 6.60 -7.50 5.76
CA VAL A 161 6.16 -8.80 6.28
C VAL A 161 5.34 -9.55 5.24
N TRP A 162 4.45 -8.87 4.51
CA TRP A 162 3.68 -9.49 3.43
C TRP A 162 4.58 -10.12 2.36
N ARG A 163 5.58 -9.37 1.86
CA ARG A 163 6.46 -9.82 0.77
C ARG A 163 7.51 -10.84 1.24
N SER A 164 8.10 -10.64 2.41
CA SER A 164 9.18 -11.50 2.91
C SER A 164 8.66 -12.78 3.57
N GLY A 165 7.49 -12.71 4.19
CA GLY A 165 6.96 -13.79 5.03
C GLY A 165 7.61 -13.96 6.38
N VAL A 166 8.52 -13.07 6.72
CA VAL A 166 9.13 -13.02 8.04
C VAL A 166 8.31 -12.03 8.86
N ALA A 167 7.78 -12.46 10.00
CA ALA A 167 7.10 -11.55 10.90
C ALA A 167 8.11 -10.57 11.51
N GLU A 168 7.64 -9.35 11.80
CA GLU A 168 8.49 -8.29 12.35
C GLU A 168 7.76 -7.64 13.53
N ILE A 169 8.46 -7.50 14.65
CA ILE A 169 8.03 -6.67 15.78
C ILE A 169 9.17 -5.71 16.10
N GLU A 170 8.89 -4.42 15.95
CA GLU A 170 9.83 -3.32 16.10
C GLU A 170 9.42 -2.48 17.31
N GLY A 171 10.37 -2.23 18.22
CA GLY A 171 10.16 -1.38 19.40
C GLY A 171 10.36 0.12 19.12
N GLU A 172 11.02 0.47 18.02
CA GLU A 172 11.31 1.85 17.63
C GLU A 172 11.20 2.01 16.11
N LEU A 173 10.62 3.13 15.65
CA LEU A 173 10.51 3.45 14.22
C LEU A 173 11.89 3.67 13.57
N ILE A 174 12.83 4.20 14.35
CA ILE A 174 14.24 4.40 14.01
C ILE A 174 15.04 3.81 15.17
N SER A 175 15.77 2.73 14.92
CA SER A 175 16.60 2.10 15.94
C SER A 175 17.78 3.00 16.34
N LYS A 176 18.34 2.77 17.53
CA LYS A 176 19.57 3.45 17.96
C LYS A 176 20.72 3.32 16.97
N SER A 177 20.86 2.17 16.31
CA SER A 177 21.91 1.93 15.32
C SER A 177 21.70 2.72 14.02
N GLU A 178 20.44 2.97 13.65
CA GLU A 178 20.08 3.76 12.48
C GLU A 178 20.18 5.26 12.75
N ALA A 179 19.91 5.68 13.99
CA ALA A 179 20.05 7.08 14.40
C ALA A 179 21.49 7.60 14.22
N VAL A 180 22.52 6.74 14.28
CA VAL A 180 23.92 7.11 14.02
C VAL A 180 24.16 7.55 12.58
N GLN A 181 23.29 7.14 11.64
CA GLN A 181 23.37 7.55 10.23
C GLN A 181 22.75 8.94 9.99
N MET A 182 22.17 9.55 11.01
CA MET A 182 21.53 10.86 10.97
C MET A 182 22.44 11.90 11.63
N SER A 183 22.18 13.17 11.34
CA SER A 183 22.83 14.27 12.07
C SER A 183 22.47 14.19 13.56
N GLU A 184 23.35 14.73 14.42
CA GLU A 184 23.17 14.72 15.89
C GLU A 184 21.86 15.40 16.36
N SER A 185 21.29 16.27 15.52
CA SER A 185 19.97 16.88 15.71
C SER A 185 19.26 16.97 14.36
N PRO A 186 18.61 15.89 13.92
CA PRO A 186 17.99 15.86 12.60
C PRO A 186 16.74 16.74 12.58
N THR A 187 16.60 17.52 11.51
CA THR A 187 15.37 18.25 11.24
C THR A 187 14.21 17.30 10.98
N ASP A 188 12.98 17.78 11.14
CA ASP A 188 11.78 16.99 10.85
C ASP A 188 11.77 16.43 9.43
N ALA A 189 12.19 17.24 8.46
CA ALA A 189 12.27 16.84 7.06
C ALA A 189 13.34 15.75 6.80
N GLU A 190 14.46 15.77 7.52
CA GLU A 190 15.48 14.72 7.43
C GLU A 190 14.97 13.41 8.01
N MET A 191 14.27 13.46 9.16
CA MET A 191 13.62 12.29 9.74
C MET A 191 12.57 11.69 8.80
N GLU A 192 11.71 12.52 8.21
CA GLU A 192 10.66 12.07 7.29
C GLU A 192 11.24 11.40 6.04
N ARG A 193 12.31 11.97 5.45
CA ARG A 193 13.01 11.35 4.31
C ARG A 193 13.67 10.03 4.70
N PHE A 194 14.28 9.97 5.88
CA PHE A 194 14.88 8.73 6.39
C PHE A 194 13.83 7.63 6.55
N ILE A 195 12.72 7.95 7.23
CA ILE A 195 11.58 7.04 7.42
C ILE A 195 11.02 6.60 6.08
N ALA A 196 10.77 7.54 5.16
CA ALA A 196 10.24 7.25 3.83
C ALA A 196 11.09 6.23 3.08
N ARG A 197 12.41 6.44 3.06
CA ARG A 197 13.36 5.54 2.39
C ARG A 197 13.44 4.17 3.07
N ARG A 198 13.53 4.14 4.41
CA ARG A 198 13.69 2.91 5.20
C ARG A 198 12.44 2.03 5.20
N TRP A 199 11.27 2.65 5.18
CA TRP A 199 9.98 1.97 5.30
C TRP A 199 9.24 1.84 3.97
N GLY A 200 9.80 2.34 2.85
CA GLY A 200 9.18 2.22 1.53
C GLY A 200 7.92 3.06 1.39
N LEU A 201 7.91 4.24 2.02
CA LEU A 201 6.76 5.14 2.11
C LEU A 201 6.98 6.38 1.24
N THR A 202 5.88 7.02 0.84
CA THR A 202 5.90 8.42 0.42
C THR A 202 6.17 9.35 1.60
N LEU A 203 6.54 10.61 1.33
CA LEU A 203 6.76 11.60 2.39
C LEU A 203 5.49 11.86 3.22
N SER A 204 4.33 11.95 2.56
CA SER A 204 3.03 12.12 3.25
C SER A 204 2.71 10.96 4.18
N GLU A 205 3.04 9.73 3.78
CA GLU A 205 2.85 8.56 4.63
C GLU A 205 3.84 8.53 5.78
N ALA A 206 5.11 8.89 5.53
CA ALA A 206 6.14 8.99 6.55
C ALA A 206 5.77 9.99 7.68
N ILE A 207 5.18 11.13 7.33
CA ILE A 207 4.63 12.09 8.31
C ILE A 207 3.57 11.43 9.20
N HIS A 208 2.71 10.58 8.62
CA HIS A 208 1.66 9.90 9.38
C HIS A 208 2.23 8.85 10.34
N VAL A 209 3.12 7.98 9.87
CA VAL A 209 3.70 6.92 10.73
C VAL A 209 4.66 7.48 11.79
N LYS A 210 5.29 8.65 11.57
CA LYS A 210 6.18 9.30 12.55
C LYS A 210 5.57 9.48 13.95
N SER A 211 4.24 9.53 14.04
CA SER A 211 3.51 9.63 15.31
C SER A 211 3.46 8.33 16.13
N TYR A 212 3.89 7.20 15.56
CA TYR A 212 3.95 5.88 16.19
C TYR A 212 5.41 5.44 16.35
N ASN A 213 5.67 4.55 17.31
CA ASN A 213 7.03 4.10 17.63
C ASN A 213 7.19 2.59 17.57
N SER A 214 6.23 1.85 18.13
CA SER A 214 6.27 0.39 18.12
C SER A 214 5.29 -0.16 17.10
N TYR A 215 5.72 -1.16 16.33
CA TYR A 215 4.90 -1.84 15.33
C TYR A 215 5.10 -3.35 15.42
N GLY A 216 4.05 -4.09 15.13
CA GLY A 216 4.12 -5.53 14.92
C GLY A 216 3.30 -5.92 13.71
N ALA A 217 3.84 -6.80 12.89
CA ALA A 217 3.12 -7.41 11.79
C ALA A 217 3.46 -8.90 11.69
N ILE A 218 2.43 -9.72 11.62
CA ILE A 218 2.54 -11.17 11.52
C ILE A 218 1.69 -11.63 10.34
N ARG A 219 2.31 -12.34 9.40
CA ARG A 219 1.61 -12.89 8.24
C ARG A 219 0.71 -14.04 8.71
N LEU A 220 -0.54 -14.02 8.26
CA LEU A 220 -1.53 -15.05 8.54
C LEU A 220 -1.51 -16.06 7.41
N GLU A 221 -1.09 -17.28 7.71
CA GLU A 221 -0.94 -18.36 6.74
C GLU A 221 -1.61 -19.65 7.21
N ARG A 222 -2.19 -20.41 6.28
CA ARG A 222 -2.70 -21.75 6.54
C ARG A 222 -2.73 -22.56 5.26
N ALA A 223 -2.28 -23.81 5.32
CA ALA A 223 -2.19 -24.71 4.16
C ALA A 223 -1.49 -24.05 2.95
N ASP A 224 -0.33 -23.44 3.20
CA ASP A 224 0.50 -22.73 2.21
C ASP A 224 -0.18 -21.55 1.48
N LYS A 225 -1.34 -21.10 1.96
CA LYS A 225 -2.01 -19.90 1.47
C LYS A 225 -1.70 -18.71 2.35
N GLN A 226 -1.30 -17.62 1.72
CA GLN A 226 -1.24 -16.29 2.33
C GLN A 226 -2.65 -15.71 2.42
N ILE A 227 -3.16 -15.59 3.63
CA ILE A 227 -4.56 -15.23 3.89
C ILE A 227 -4.68 -13.75 4.22
N GLY A 228 -3.73 -13.24 5.00
CA GLY A 228 -3.76 -11.87 5.46
C GLY A 228 -2.57 -11.55 6.35
N LEU A 229 -2.71 -10.48 7.11
CA LEU A 229 -1.69 -9.96 7.99
C LEU A 229 -2.35 -9.34 9.21
N LEU A 230 -1.92 -9.76 10.38
CA LEU A 230 -2.27 -9.13 11.65
C LEU A 230 -1.26 -8.03 11.92
N TYR A 231 -1.74 -6.82 12.17
CA TYR A 231 -0.92 -5.65 12.43
C TYR A 231 -1.33 -5.02 13.74
N PHE A 232 -0.36 -4.58 14.53
CA PHE A 232 -0.59 -3.82 15.74
C PHE A 232 0.46 -2.73 15.92
N ASP A 233 0.07 -1.64 16.57
CA ASP A 233 0.96 -0.50 16.82
C ASP A 233 0.70 0.20 18.16
N SER A 234 1.66 1.04 18.54
CA SER A 234 1.59 1.93 19.70
C SER A 234 2.51 3.14 19.48
N LYS A 235 2.13 4.26 20.09
CA LYS A 235 2.95 5.48 20.16
C LYS A 235 4.08 5.36 21.17
N LEU A 236 4.02 4.40 22.11
CA LEU A 236 5.09 4.14 23.06
C LEU A 236 6.24 3.37 22.40
N LYS A 237 7.46 3.62 22.87
CA LYS A 237 8.66 2.87 22.46
C LYS A 237 8.75 1.55 23.22
N ASN A 238 9.25 0.52 22.56
CA ASN A 238 9.45 -0.84 23.10
C ASN A 238 8.18 -1.39 23.78
N ALA A 239 7.03 -1.11 23.19
CA ALA A 239 5.74 -1.28 23.85
C ALA A 239 5.36 -2.76 24.05
N PHE A 240 5.80 -3.66 23.17
CA PHE A 240 5.28 -5.03 23.14
C PHE A 240 6.16 -6.05 23.88
N CYS A 241 7.49 -5.97 23.77
CA CYS A 241 8.39 -6.70 24.65
C CYS A 241 9.69 -5.92 24.86
N GLU A 242 10.58 -6.48 25.67
CA GLU A 242 11.90 -5.91 25.88
C GLU A 242 12.77 -6.07 24.63
N PRO A 243 13.69 -5.13 24.36
CA PRO A 243 14.64 -5.26 23.27
C PRO A 243 15.34 -6.62 23.28
N GLY A 244 15.23 -7.36 22.17
CA GLY A 244 15.83 -8.68 22.00
C GLY A 244 14.85 -9.86 22.18
N HIS A 245 13.68 -9.65 22.78
CA HIS A 245 12.68 -10.71 23.02
C HIS A 245 11.56 -10.76 21.95
N TRP A 246 11.76 -10.10 20.81
CA TRP A 246 10.75 -9.98 19.75
C TRP A 246 10.36 -11.32 19.14
N LYS A 247 11.33 -12.22 18.92
CA LYS A 247 11.10 -13.56 18.35
C LYS A 247 10.28 -14.47 19.24
N GLU A 248 10.47 -14.38 20.56
CA GLU A 248 9.70 -15.17 21.53
C GLU A 248 8.23 -14.73 21.53
N LEU A 249 8.00 -13.41 21.52
CA LEU A 249 6.66 -12.84 21.43
C LEU A 249 5.99 -13.21 20.09
N GLU A 250 6.72 -13.07 18.98
CA GLU A 250 6.28 -13.47 17.64
C GLU A 250 5.81 -14.93 17.60
N GLN A 251 6.64 -15.85 18.09
CA GLN A 251 6.32 -17.28 18.11
C GLN A 251 5.08 -17.55 18.98
N THR A 252 5.00 -16.89 20.14
CA THR A 252 3.88 -17.05 21.07
C THR A 252 2.57 -16.56 20.45
N ILE A 253 2.58 -15.39 19.79
CA ILE A 253 1.41 -14.86 19.09
C ILE A 253 1.03 -15.78 17.93
N SER A 254 2.00 -16.20 17.10
CA SER A 254 1.74 -17.05 15.93
C SER A 254 1.11 -18.39 16.34
N ASN A 255 1.61 -19.02 17.40
CA ASN A 255 1.03 -20.25 17.95
C ASN A 255 -0.40 -20.03 18.42
N ALA A 256 -0.67 -18.94 19.15
CA ALA A 256 -2.01 -18.63 19.62
C ALA A 256 -2.98 -18.35 18.46
N LEU A 257 -2.56 -17.63 17.42
CA LEU A 257 -3.39 -17.34 16.25
C LEU A 257 -3.76 -18.61 15.48
N ASN A 258 -2.86 -19.59 15.40
CA ASN A 258 -3.11 -20.89 14.75
C ASN A 258 -4.26 -21.68 15.38
N GLU A 259 -4.51 -21.48 16.67
CA GLU A 259 -5.61 -22.11 17.40
C GLU A 259 -6.94 -21.33 17.26
N MET A 260 -6.90 -20.11 16.73
CA MET A 260 -8.10 -19.27 16.65
C MET A 260 -9.00 -19.63 15.46
N PRO A 261 -10.34 -19.61 15.65
CA PRO A 261 -11.29 -19.77 14.55
C PRO A 261 -11.12 -18.72 13.44
N LEU A 262 -10.57 -17.55 13.78
CA LEU A 262 -10.28 -16.45 12.85
C LEU A 262 -9.56 -16.92 11.59
N LEU A 263 -8.48 -17.70 11.71
CA LEU A 263 -7.72 -18.17 10.55
C LEU A 263 -8.56 -19.10 9.67
N THR A 264 -9.31 -20.02 10.28
CA THR A 264 -10.22 -20.91 9.53
C THR A 264 -11.22 -20.10 8.72
N LYS A 265 -11.86 -19.10 9.33
CA LYS A 265 -12.86 -18.26 8.68
C LYS A 265 -12.28 -17.37 7.60
N LEU A 266 -11.07 -16.83 7.80
CA LEU A 266 -10.39 -16.08 6.75
C LEU A 266 -10.00 -16.98 5.56
N VAL A 267 -9.66 -18.25 5.77
CA VAL A 267 -9.43 -19.21 4.67
C VAL A 267 -10.72 -19.49 3.89
N GLU A 268 -11.80 -19.82 4.59
CA GLU A 268 -13.12 -20.07 3.99
C GLU A 268 -13.54 -18.87 3.13
N MET A 269 -13.47 -17.67 3.69
CA MET A 269 -13.73 -16.42 2.98
C MET A 269 -12.80 -16.19 1.78
N THR A 270 -11.50 -16.45 1.93
CA THR A 270 -10.54 -16.28 0.82
C THR A 270 -10.86 -17.22 -0.34
N ASN A 271 -11.33 -18.44 -0.06
CA ASN A 271 -11.74 -19.38 -1.08
C ASN A 271 -13.03 -18.93 -1.80
N GLU A 272 -13.96 -18.28 -1.10
CA GLU A 272 -15.15 -17.68 -1.72
C GLU A 272 -14.83 -16.44 -2.56
N LEU A 273 -13.82 -15.67 -2.15
CA LEU A 273 -13.36 -14.50 -2.89
C LEU A 273 -12.53 -14.86 -4.11
N ALA A 274 -11.83 -16.00 -4.10
CA ALA A 274 -10.88 -16.36 -5.15
C ALA A 274 -11.48 -16.40 -6.57
N PRO A 275 -12.69 -16.96 -6.82
CA PRO A 275 -13.30 -16.93 -8.15
C PRO A 275 -13.67 -15.52 -8.63
N LEU A 276 -13.83 -14.57 -7.71
CA LEU A 276 -14.29 -13.21 -7.98
C LEU A 276 -13.13 -12.19 -8.04
N SER A 277 -11.93 -12.58 -7.59
CA SER A 277 -10.77 -11.70 -7.56
C SER A 277 -10.19 -11.49 -8.96
N GLY A 278 -10.70 -10.47 -9.66
CA GLY A 278 -10.11 -9.94 -10.89
C GLY A 278 -8.84 -9.16 -10.56
N ARG A 279 -7.74 -9.87 -10.27
CA ARG A 279 -6.47 -9.24 -9.90
C ARG A 279 -5.86 -8.53 -11.10
N ILE A 280 -6.00 -7.21 -11.14
CA ILE A 280 -5.30 -6.35 -12.08
C ILE A 280 -3.84 -6.23 -11.62
N GLN A 281 -2.93 -6.58 -12.52
CA GLN A 281 -1.52 -6.22 -12.42
C GLN A 281 -1.29 -5.00 -13.29
N ILE A 282 -1.00 -3.86 -12.67
CA ILE A 282 -0.52 -2.69 -13.43
C ILE A 282 0.96 -2.94 -13.71
N ILE A 283 1.23 -3.71 -14.77
CA ILE A 283 2.58 -3.84 -15.29
C ILE A 283 2.93 -2.49 -15.92
N ARG A 284 3.76 -1.71 -15.22
CA ARG A 284 4.51 -0.66 -15.90
C ARG A 284 5.45 -1.38 -16.85
N ASN A 285 5.20 -1.29 -18.15
CA ASN A 285 6.19 -1.62 -19.18
C ASN A 285 7.44 -0.76 -18.93
N SER A 286 8.31 -1.23 -18.05
CA SER A 286 9.74 -0.99 -18.21
C SER A 286 10.10 -1.79 -19.44
N GLY A 287 10.52 -1.07 -20.48
CA GLY A 287 10.66 -1.62 -21.83
C GLY A 287 11.36 -2.97 -21.82
N THR A 288 10.94 -3.83 -22.73
CA THR A 288 11.71 -4.98 -23.21
C THR A 288 13.06 -4.48 -23.73
N GLY A 289 13.99 -4.32 -22.80
CA GLY A 289 15.41 -4.11 -23.05
C GLY A 289 16.08 -5.47 -23.03
N ILE A 290 16.25 -6.03 -24.22
CA ILE A 290 17.23 -7.08 -24.51
C ILE A 290 18.60 -6.56 -24.08
N LEU A 291 19.21 -7.21 -23.08
CA LEU A 291 20.59 -7.75 -23.04
C LEU A 291 20.88 -8.30 -21.64
#